data_AF-H0WQ32-F1
#
_entry.id   AF-H0WQ32-F1
#
_cell.length_a   1.000
_cell.length_b   1.000
_cell.length_c   1.000
_cell.angle_alpha   90.00
_cell.angle_beta   90.00
_cell.angle_gamma   90.00
#
_symmetry.space_group_name_H-M   'P 1'
#
loop_
_entity.id
_entity.type
_entity.pdbx_description
1 polymer ?
#
loop_
_entity_poly.entity_id
_entity_poly.type
_entity_poly.pdbx_seq_one_letter_code
_entity_poly.pdbx_strand_id
1 'polypeptide(L)'
;MKPKMKYSTNKIAPAKLNRTANKAMCFKISDKVLLRYYESQRSSSESGDDVDGKMLMVNLGPTKDLWLHANNKENSVELHKCEKPLPEAFFVLHKKPLNCVSSECVSFECKNDPGKFIGVKDNQLALIKVDCSENSCNENIMFKLSKT
;
A
#
# COMPACT_ATOMS: atom_id res chain seq x y z
N MET A 1 41.77 -62.56 -14.60
CA MET A 1 40.51 -61.81 -14.83
C MET A 1 40.67 -60.40 -14.28
N LYS A 2 40.27 -59.35 -15.02
CA LYS A 2 40.21 -57.97 -14.52
C LYS A 2 38.76 -57.45 -14.67
N PRO A 3 38.18 -56.75 -13.68
CA PRO A 3 36.83 -56.22 -13.82
C PRO A 3 36.83 -54.98 -14.73
N LYS A 4 35.88 -54.89 -15.66
CA LYS A 4 35.64 -53.67 -16.45
C LYS A 4 34.58 -52.81 -15.76
N MET A 5 34.94 -51.59 -15.41
CA MET A 5 34.05 -50.57 -14.84
C MET A 5 33.24 -49.91 -15.98
N LYS A 6 31.92 -49.85 -15.85
CA LYS A 6 31.04 -49.14 -16.79
C LYS A 6 30.68 -47.78 -16.20
N TYR A 7 30.95 -46.71 -16.95
CA TYR A 7 30.54 -45.35 -16.59
C TYR A 7 29.18 -45.03 -17.25
N SER A 8 28.24 -44.52 -16.46
CA SER A 8 26.95 -44.01 -16.94
C SER A 8 27.08 -42.51 -17.22
N THR A 9 26.92 -42.10 -18.48
CA THR A 9 26.88 -40.69 -18.86
C THR A 9 25.45 -40.16 -18.77
N ASN A 10 25.04 -39.73 -17.57
CA ASN A 10 23.87 -38.86 -17.46
C ASN A 10 24.27 -37.44 -17.88
N LYS A 11 23.93 -37.06 -19.13
CA LYS A 11 23.99 -35.67 -19.57
C LYS A 11 22.90 -34.89 -18.83
N ILE A 12 23.26 -34.13 -17.81
CA ILE A 12 22.35 -33.17 -17.18
C ILE A 12 22.22 -32.00 -18.15
N ALA A 13 21.05 -31.85 -18.77
CA ALA A 13 20.72 -30.68 -19.55
C ALA A 13 20.74 -29.44 -18.63
N PRO A 14 21.33 -28.30 -19.04
CA PRO A 14 21.24 -27.10 -18.23
C PRO A 14 19.77 -26.70 -18.12
N ALA A 15 19.29 -26.60 -16.89
CA ALA A 15 17.96 -26.11 -16.60
C ALA A 15 17.79 -24.73 -17.26
N LYS A 16 16.82 -24.63 -18.18
CA LYS A 16 16.38 -23.35 -18.72
C LYS A 16 15.87 -22.51 -17.56
N LEU A 17 16.66 -21.52 -17.16
CA LEU A 17 16.26 -20.48 -16.23
C LEU A 17 15.26 -19.58 -16.96
N ASN A 18 13.99 -19.99 -16.98
CA ASN A 18 12.90 -19.15 -17.43
C ASN A 18 12.69 -18.07 -16.37
N ARG A 19 13.40 -16.95 -16.55
CA ARG A 19 13.24 -15.74 -15.76
C ARG A 19 11.93 -15.07 -16.18
N THR A 20 10.81 -15.58 -15.71
CA THR A 20 9.51 -14.91 -15.80
C THR A 20 8.90 -14.91 -14.41
N ALA A 21 9.22 -13.86 -13.66
CA ALA A 21 8.49 -13.52 -12.45
C ALA A 21 8.60 -12.01 -12.27
N ASN A 22 7.68 -11.28 -12.92
CA ASN A 22 7.07 -10.13 -12.25
C ASN A 22 6.29 -10.71 -11.07
N LYS A 23 7.02 -11.17 -10.04
CA LYS A 23 6.43 -11.59 -8.78
C LYS A 23 5.93 -10.28 -8.19
N ALA A 24 4.62 -10.04 -8.28
CA ALA A 24 3.99 -8.95 -7.54
C ALA A 24 4.54 -9.04 -6.12
N MET A 25 5.25 -8.00 -5.69
CA MET A 25 5.79 -7.94 -4.34
C MET A 25 4.58 -7.85 -3.42
N CYS A 26 4.14 -8.97 -2.86
CA CYS A 26 3.00 -9.01 -1.96
C CYS A 26 3.37 -8.31 -0.66
N PHE A 27 2.72 -7.19 -0.39
CA PHE A 27 2.86 -6.45 0.86
C PHE A 27 1.97 -7.10 1.93
N LYS A 28 2.53 -7.57 3.05
CA LYS A 28 1.74 -8.12 4.15
C LYS A 28 1.43 -7.03 5.17
N ILE A 29 0.21 -7.06 5.71
CA ILE A 29 -0.29 -6.11 6.71
C ILE A 29 0.53 -6.07 8.01
N SER A 30 1.23 -7.16 8.34
CA SER A 30 2.11 -7.23 9.51
C SER A 30 3.49 -6.58 9.30
N ASP A 31 3.83 -6.23 8.05
CA ASP A 31 5.14 -5.69 7.73
C ASP A 31 5.23 -4.22 8.13
N LYS A 32 6.37 -3.83 8.68
CA LYS A 32 6.61 -2.43 9.04
C LYS A 32 6.66 -1.57 7.78
N VAL A 33 6.03 -0.40 7.87
CA VAL A 33 6.04 0.62 6.81
C VAL A 33 6.70 1.90 7.30
N LEU A 34 7.43 2.54 6.40
CA LEU A 34 7.85 3.93 6.54
C LEU A 34 6.69 4.84 6.12
N LEU A 35 6.21 5.66 7.06
CA LEU A 35 5.27 6.76 6.78
C LEU A 35 6.07 8.04 6.58
N ARG A 36 5.94 8.65 5.39
CA ARG A 36 6.53 9.95 5.06
C ARG A 36 5.42 10.99 5.02
N TYR A 37 5.47 11.97 5.90
CA TYR A 37 4.45 13.01 6.04
C TYR A 37 4.75 14.24 5.19
N TYR A 38 3.70 14.82 4.63
CA TYR A 38 3.72 16.03 3.82
C TYR A 38 2.51 16.89 4.20
N GLU A 39 2.67 18.20 4.11
CA GLU A 39 1.58 19.15 4.30
C GLU A 39 0.77 19.25 3.01
N SER A 40 -0.55 19.09 3.08
CA SER A 40 -1.40 19.33 1.91
C SER A 40 -1.74 20.81 1.77
N GLN A 41 -2.05 21.22 0.54
CA GLN A 41 -2.65 22.54 0.30
C GLN A 41 -4.19 22.54 0.54
N ARG A 42 -4.78 21.39 0.92
CA ARG A 42 -6.22 21.29 1.21
C ARG A 42 -6.50 21.61 2.68
N SER A 43 -7.45 22.50 2.93
CA SER A 43 -7.95 22.80 4.27
C SER A 43 -8.76 21.62 4.81
N SER A 44 -8.56 21.27 6.09
CA SER A 44 -9.45 20.38 6.83
C SER A 44 -10.83 21.00 6.95
N SER A 45 -11.89 20.19 6.81
CA SER A 45 -13.28 20.63 7.01
C SER A 45 -13.69 20.73 8.48
N GLU A 46 -12.80 20.37 9.41
CA GLU A 46 -13.05 20.47 10.86
C GLU A 46 -12.48 21.81 11.38
N SER A 47 -13.20 22.91 11.14
CA SER A 47 -12.81 24.26 11.60
C SER A 47 -13.77 24.77 12.67
N GLY A 48 -13.45 24.49 13.94
CA GLY A 48 -13.80 25.36 15.06
C GLY A 48 -12.61 26.28 15.35
N ASP A 49 -12.89 27.52 15.76
CA ASP A 49 -11.96 28.64 16.03
C ASP A 49 -10.45 28.36 15.95
N ASP A 50 -9.82 29.01 14.96
CA ASP A 50 -8.41 29.42 14.92
C ASP A 50 -7.31 28.34 14.82
N VAL A 51 -7.49 27.34 13.95
CA VAL A 51 -6.37 26.51 13.46
C VAL A 51 -6.39 26.40 11.94
N ASP A 52 -5.29 26.83 11.30
CA ASP A 52 -4.93 26.56 9.90
C ASP A 52 -4.67 25.04 9.71
N GLY A 53 -5.73 24.25 9.90
CA GLY A 53 -5.68 22.80 9.92
C GLY A 53 -5.56 22.25 8.51
N LYS A 54 -4.40 22.34 7.86
CA LYS A 54 -4.19 21.66 6.57
C LYS A 54 -4.21 20.14 6.78
N MET A 55 -4.82 19.43 5.82
CA MET A 55 -4.81 17.97 5.87
C MET A 55 -3.37 17.44 5.72
N LEU A 56 -3.04 16.37 6.44
CA LEU A 56 -1.76 15.68 6.26
C LEU A 56 -1.86 14.73 5.07
N MET A 57 -0.84 14.76 4.23
CA MET A 57 -0.65 13.77 3.17
C MET A 57 0.51 12.84 3.53
N VAL A 58 0.42 11.60 3.10
CA VAL A 58 1.44 10.59 3.36
C VAL A 58 1.82 9.83 2.10
N ASN A 59 3.07 9.40 2.09
CA ASN A 59 3.54 8.30 1.28
C ASN A 59 3.94 7.14 2.22
N LEU A 60 3.57 5.93 1.83
CA LEU A 60 3.77 4.69 2.59
C LEU A 60 4.68 3.77 1.79
N GLY A 61 5.63 3.09 2.44
CA GLY A 61 6.41 2.05 1.75
C GLY A 61 7.27 1.20 2.69
N PRO A 62 7.69 0.00 2.26
CA PRO A 62 8.54 -0.88 3.07
C PRO A 62 9.95 -0.32 3.29
N THR A 63 10.46 0.42 2.31
CA THR A 63 11.83 0.94 2.29
C THR A 63 11.86 2.36 1.75
N LYS A 64 13.03 2.99 1.74
CA LYS A 64 13.15 4.37 1.26
C LYS A 64 12.90 4.51 -0.24
N ASP A 65 13.16 3.46 -0.99
CA ASP A 65 13.15 3.44 -2.45
C ASP A 65 11.88 2.80 -3.03
N LEU A 66 10.95 2.39 -2.16
CA LEU A 66 9.69 1.77 -2.53
C LEU A 66 8.53 2.54 -1.90
N TRP A 67 7.44 2.69 -2.64
CA TRP A 67 6.19 3.24 -2.12
C TRP A 67 4.98 2.44 -2.58
N LEU A 68 3.88 2.61 -1.86
CA LEU A 68 2.55 2.20 -2.29
C LEU A 68 2.03 3.20 -3.33
N HIS A 69 1.67 2.67 -4.48
CA HIS A 69 1.03 3.36 -5.59
C HIS A 69 -0.43 2.93 -5.69
N ALA A 70 -1.33 3.91 -5.79
CA ALA A 70 -2.74 3.67 -6.05
C ALA A 70 -2.99 3.50 -7.56
N ASN A 71 -3.23 2.26 -8.00
CA ASN A 71 -3.67 2.00 -9.36
C ASN A 71 -5.20 2.12 -9.43
N ASN A 72 -5.68 3.33 -9.71
CA ASN A 72 -7.11 3.65 -9.76
C ASN A 72 -7.88 2.90 -10.86
N LYS A 73 -7.19 2.41 -11.90
CA LYS A 73 -7.82 1.68 -13.01
C LYS A 73 -8.19 0.26 -12.59
N GLU A 74 -7.32 -0.37 -11.81
CA GLU A 74 -7.49 -1.76 -11.36
C GLU A 74 -8.02 -1.86 -9.91
N ASN A 75 -8.22 -0.71 -9.25
CA ASN A 75 -8.56 -0.60 -7.83
C ASN A 75 -7.59 -1.41 -6.94
N SER A 76 -6.31 -1.40 -7.29
CA SER A 76 -5.24 -2.13 -6.62
C SER A 76 -4.23 -1.19 -5.99
N VAL A 77 -3.50 -1.69 -4.99
CA VAL A 77 -2.37 -1.00 -4.37
C VAL A 77 -1.10 -1.78 -4.73
N GLU A 78 -0.18 -1.11 -5.40
CA GLU A 78 1.04 -1.73 -5.92
C GLU A 78 2.29 -1.14 -5.27
N LEU A 79 3.39 -1.90 -5.27
CA LEU A 79 4.70 -1.38 -4.88
C LEU A 79 5.45 -0.89 -6.11
N HIS A 80 5.76 0.40 -6.12
CA HIS A 80 6.55 1.02 -7.17
C HIS A 80 7.89 1.47 -6.62
N LYS A 81 8.91 1.47 -7.48
CA LYS A 81 10.21 2.05 -7.16
C LYS A 81 10.16 3.57 -7.28
N CYS A 82 10.91 4.22 -6.39
CA CYS A 82 11.10 5.65 -6.44
C CYS A 82 12.05 6.03 -7.57
N GLU A 83 11.48 6.37 -8.73
CA GLU A 83 12.18 7.10 -9.78
C GLU A 83 11.86 8.58 -9.62
N LYS A 84 12.89 9.44 -9.70
CA LYS A 84 12.69 10.89 -9.61
C LYS A 84 12.10 11.40 -10.93
N PRO A 85 11.19 12.38 -10.89
CA PRO A 85 10.70 13.10 -9.70
C PRO A 85 9.69 12.31 -8.87
N LEU A 86 9.59 12.65 -7.57
CA LEU A 86 8.60 12.08 -6.65
C LEU A 86 7.19 12.12 -7.30
N PRO A 87 6.45 11.00 -7.33
CA PRO A 87 5.21 10.84 -8.05
C PRO A 87 4.10 11.61 -7.36
N GLU A 88 3.08 11.87 -8.14
CA GLU A 88 1.83 12.51 -7.69
C GLU A 88 0.99 11.65 -6.75
N ALA A 89 1.36 10.38 -6.55
CA ALA A 89 0.59 9.42 -5.75
C ALA A 89 0.86 9.61 -4.25
N PHE A 90 0.00 10.41 -3.62
CA PHE A 90 -0.07 10.59 -2.18
C PHE A 90 -1.43 10.15 -1.66
N PHE A 91 -1.47 9.82 -0.38
CA PHE A 91 -2.70 9.56 0.34
C PHE A 91 -2.99 10.68 1.34
N VAL A 92 -4.22 11.16 1.40
CA VAL A 92 -4.68 12.04 2.47
C VAL A 92 -4.93 11.20 3.72
N LEU A 93 -4.33 11.60 4.85
CA LEU A 93 -4.45 10.92 6.13
C LEU A 93 -5.62 11.50 6.92
N HIS A 94 -6.64 10.68 7.16
CA HIS A 94 -7.76 11.02 8.02
C HIS A 94 -7.55 10.43 9.41
N LYS A 95 -7.42 11.29 10.42
CA LYS A 95 -7.26 10.88 11.85
C LYS A 95 -8.58 10.57 12.54
N LYS A 96 -9.69 11.05 11.98
CA LYS A 96 -11.06 10.74 12.37
C LYS A 96 -11.81 10.23 11.14
N PRO A 97 -11.55 9.00 10.71
CA PRO A 97 -12.27 8.39 9.61
C PRO A 97 -13.79 8.46 9.84
N LEU A 98 -14.53 8.69 8.75
CA LEU A 98 -15.97 8.94 8.77
C LEU A 98 -16.71 7.88 9.60
N ASN A 99 -17.57 8.32 10.52
CA ASN A 99 -18.42 7.50 11.39
C ASN A 99 -17.71 6.55 12.37
N CYS A 100 -16.38 6.58 12.50
CA CYS A 100 -15.68 5.65 13.40
C CYS A 100 -15.86 5.97 14.89
N VAL A 101 -16.18 4.94 15.67
CA VAL A 101 -16.30 4.99 17.14
C VAL A 101 -14.92 5.03 17.83
N SER A 102 -13.85 4.60 17.14
CA SER A 102 -12.49 4.56 17.69
C SER A 102 -11.67 5.77 17.25
N SER A 103 -11.29 6.61 18.21
CA SER A 103 -10.39 7.75 18.01
C SER A 103 -8.94 7.36 17.69
N GLU A 104 -8.59 6.07 17.73
CA GLU A 104 -7.22 5.58 17.53
C GLU A 104 -6.92 5.12 16.10
N CYS A 105 -7.94 5.04 15.24
CA CYS A 105 -7.79 4.51 13.89
C CYS A 105 -7.67 5.63 12.85
N VAL A 106 -6.96 5.34 11.77
CA VAL A 106 -6.77 6.25 10.65
C VAL A 106 -7.23 5.62 9.34
N SER A 107 -7.51 6.44 8.33
CA SER A 107 -7.70 5.98 6.95
C SER A 107 -6.85 6.79 5.97
N PHE A 108 -6.58 6.18 4.81
CA PHE A 108 -5.73 6.74 3.76
C PHE A 108 -6.52 6.88 2.47
N GLU A 109 -6.89 8.11 2.12
CA GLU A 109 -7.68 8.41 0.91
C GLU A 109 -6.77 8.76 -0.27
N CYS A 110 -7.10 8.30 -1.47
CA CYS A 110 -6.40 8.70 -2.69
C CYS A 110 -6.53 10.21 -2.94
N LYS A 111 -5.40 10.95 -2.96
CA LYS A 111 -5.40 12.40 -3.27
C LYS A 111 -6.09 12.72 -4.60
N ASN A 112 -5.83 11.89 -5.61
CA ASN A 112 -6.26 12.12 -6.99
C ASN A 112 -7.61 11.46 -7.33
N ASP A 113 -8.20 10.67 -6.41
CA ASP A 113 -9.49 10.01 -6.61
C ASP A 113 -10.27 9.97 -5.28
N PRO A 114 -10.86 11.11 -4.87
CA PRO A 114 -11.57 11.21 -3.60
C PRO A 114 -12.70 10.19 -3.45
N GLY A 115 -12.91 9.72 -2.22
CA GLY A 115 -13.82 8.62 -1.89
C GLY A 115 -13.25 7.23 -2.15
N LYS A 116 -12.02 7.10 -2.67
CA LYS A 116 -11.28 5.83 -2.68
C LYS A 116 -10.23 5.81 -1.60
N PHE A 117 -10.19 4.72 -0.84
CA PHE A 117 -9.30 4.54 0.29
C PHE A 117 -8.43 3.30 0.11
N ILE A 118 -7.24 3.30 0.70
CA ILE A 118 -6.55 2.05 0.99
C ILE A 118 -7.44 1.26 1.94
N GLY A 119 -7.61 -0.02 1.66
CA GLY A 119 -8.25 -0.96 2.57
C GLY A 119 -7.80 -2.39 2.34
N VAL A 120 -8.40 -3.30 3.09
CA VAL A 120 -8.11 -4.73 3.03
C VAL A 120 -9.23 -5.45 2.31
N LYS A 121 -8.89 -6.19 1.26
CA LYS A 121 -9.81 -7.07 0.53
C LYS A 121 -9.10 -8.39 0.25
N ASP A 122 -9.74 -9.51 0.55
CA ASP A 122 -9.17 -10.85 0.34
C ASP A 122 -7.77 -11.02 0.97
N ASN A 123 -7.59 -10.47 2.19
CA ASN A 123 -6.33 -10.42 2.93
C ASN A 123 -5.18 -9.67 2.22
N GLN A 124 -5.48 -8.82 1.24
CA GLN A 124 -4.52 -8.00 0.51
C GLN A 124 -4.90 -6.53 0.56
N LEU A 125 -3.92 -5.65 0.35
CA LEU A 125 -4.19 -4.22 0.20
C LEU A 125 -4.86 -3.97 -1.17
N ALA A 126 -5.94 -3.20 -1.15
CA ALA A 126 -6.70 -2.80 -2.33
C ALA A 126 -7.23 -1.37 -2.18
N LEU A 127 -7.72 -0.80 -3.28
CA LEU A 127 -8.47 0.45 -3.23
C LEU A 127 -9.96 0.15 -3.08
N ILE A 128 -10.55 0.70 -2.02
CA ILE A 128 -11.97 0.54 -1.69
C ILE A 128 -12.67 1.87 -1.94
N LYS A 129 -13.66 1.87 -2.82
CA LYS A 129 -14.60 2.99 -2.98
C LYS A 129 -15.55 2.98 -1.78
N VAL A 130 -15.67 4.10 -1.10
CA VAL A 130 -16.61 4.30 0.01
C VAL A 130 -17.65 5.31 -0.42
N ASP A 131 -18.91 4.88 -0.42
CA ASP A 131 -20.03 5.76 -0.70
C ASP A 131 -20.47 6.45 0.60
N CYS A 132 -20.25 7.76 0.68
CA CYS A 132 -20.56 8.56 1.87
C CYS A 132 -22.07 8.62 2.21
N SER A 133 -22.94 8.05 1.37
CA SER A 133 -24.38 7.93 1.63
C SER A 133 -24.72 6.78 2.58
N GLU A 134 -23.84 5.80 2.72
CA GLU A 134 -24.05 4.68 3.62
C GLU A 134 -23.40 5.01 4.97
N ASN A 135 -24.22 5.21 6.01
CA ASN A 135 -23.78 5.49 7.38
C ASN A 135 -23.06 4.29 8.06
N SER A 136 -22.57 3.32 7.28
CA SER A 136 -21.86 2.16 7.79
C SER A 136 -20.37 2.47 7.92
N CYS A 137 -19.81 2.20 9.10
CA CYS A 137 -18.37 2.24 9.30
C CYS A 137 -17.74 1.12 8.48
N ASN A 138 -16.93 1.46 7.48
CA ASN A 138 -16.22 0.45 6.71
C ASN A 138 -14.90 0.09 7.41
N GLU A 139 -14.95 -0.93 8.26
CA GLU A 139 -13.79 -1.41 9.03
C GLU A 139 -12.60 -1.80 8.16
N ASN A 140 -12.84 -2.17 6.89
CA ASN A 140 -11.78 -2.61 5.97
C ASN A 140 -10.82 -1.49 5.56
N ILE A 141 -11.21 -0.22 5.73
CA ILE A 141 -10.35 0.95 5.41
C ILE A 141 -9.68 1.54 6.65
N MET A 142 -9.84 0.88 7.80
CA MET A 142 -9.41 1.37 9.10
C MET A 142 -8.08 0.74 9.48
N PHE A 143 -7.08 1.58 9.75
CA PHE A 143 -5.76 1.15 10.16
C PHE A 143 -5.41 1.69 11.53
N LYS A 144 -4.83 0.84 12.37
CA LYS A 144 -4.17 1.27 13.61
C LYS A 144 -2.68 1.45 13.35
N LEU A 145 -2.14 2.61 13.71
CA LEU A 145 -0.71 2.86 13.64
C LEU A 145 -0.07 2.57 15.01
N SER A 146 0.82 1.60 15.06
CA SER A 146 1.65 1.32 16.22
C SER A 146 3.07 1.85 16.01
N LYS A 147 3.61 2.55 17.01
CA LYS A 147 5.04 2.88 17.06
C LYS A 147 5.79 1.65 17.57
N THR A 148 6.98 1.40 17.03
CA THR A 148 7.92 0.45 17.61
C THR A 148 9.06 1.17 18.31
#